data_AF-F5BU44-F1
#
_entry.id   AF-F5BU44-F1
#
_cell.length_a   1.000
_cell.length_b   1.000
_cell.length_c   1.000
_cell.angle_alpha   90.00
_cell.angle_beta   90.00
_cell.angle_gamma   90.00
#
_symmetry.space_group_name_H-M   'P 1'
#
loop_
_entity.id
_entity.type
_entity.pdbx_description
1 polymer ?
#
loop_
_entity_poly.entity_id
_entity_poly.type
_entity_poly.pdbx_seq_one_letter_code
_entity_poly.pdbx_strand_id
1 'polypeptide(L)' 'VGIGSLLGAINFMVTVQNMRSTAVTLDQISMFVWTSYLTSFLLVLSVPVLAGSLLFLLLDRNFNTSFY' A
#
# COMPACT_ATOMS: atom_id res chain seq x y z
N VAL A 1 1.69 -2.73 -12.03
CA VAL A 1 2.11 -2.86 -10.60
C VAL A 1 1.34 -1.88 -9.70
N GLY A 2 1.31 -0.57 -9.99
CA GLY A 2 0.70 0.44 -9.09
C GLY A 2 -0.68 0.13 -8.50
N ILE A 3 -1.75 0.19 -9.30
CA ILE A 3 -3.14 0.10 -8.78
C ILE A 3 -3.45 -1.30 -8.21
N GLY A 4 -3.00 -2.36 -8.88
CA GLY A 4 -3.23 -3.74 -8.43
C GLY A 4 -2.56 -4.03 -7.08
N SER A 5 -1.33 -3.54 -6.87
CA SER A 5 -0.63 -3.69 -5.59
C SER A 5 -1.30 -2.88 -4.47
N LEU A 6 -1.90 -1.72 -4.77
CA LEU A 6 -2.61 -0.88 -3.80
C LEU A 6 -3.92 -1.54 -3.33
N LEU A 7 -4.72 -2.04 -4.27
CA LEU A 7 -5.94 -2.80 -3.95
C LEU A 7 -5.62 -4.10 -3.19
N GLY A 8 -4.55 -4.80 -3.57
CA GLY A 8 -4.07 -5.98 -2.85
C GLY A 8 -3.63 -5.67 -1.42
N ALA A 9 -2.90 -4.57 -1.21
CA ALA A 9 -2.46 -4.13 0.11
C ALA A 9 -3.65 -3.77 1.03
N ILE A 10 -4.65 -3.07 0.51
CA ILE A 10 -5.88 -2.75 1.27
C ILE A 10 -6.61 -4.04 1.64
N ASN A 11 -6.74 -4.98 0.70
CA ASN A 11 -7.40 -6.27 0.96
C ASN A 11 -6.68 -7.05 2.07
N PHE A 12 -5.35 -7.15 2.00
CA PHE A 12 -4.52 -7.80 3.03
C PHE A 12 -4.68 -7.15 4.41
N MET A 13 -4.72 -5.82 4.46
CA MET A 13 -4.89 -5.09 5.72
C MET A 13 -6.24 -5.42 6.38
N VAL A 14 -7.31 -5.43 5.59
CA VAL A 14 -8.67 -5.73 6.05
C VAL A 14 -8.83 -7.21 6.42
N THR A 15 -8.21 -8.14 5.71
CA THR A 15 -8.26 -9.58 6.04
C THR A 15 -7.58 -9.88 7.37
N VAL A 16 -6.40 -9.29 7.64
CA VAL A 16 -5.68 -9.50 8.91
C VAL A 16 -6.47 -8.96 10.11
N GLN A 17 -7.20 -7.85 9.94
CA GLN A 17 -8.00 -7.25 11.01
C GLN A 17 -9.37 -7.92 11.19
N ASN A 18 -10.12 -8.14 10.11
CA ASN A 18 -11.54 -8.52 10.15
C ASN A 18 -11.80 -10.01 9.98
N MET A 19 -10.93 -10.75 9.28
CA MET A 19 -11.12 -12.17 9.02
C MET A 19 -10.32 -13.07 9.96
N ARG A 20 -9.89 -12.53 11.11
CA ARG A 20 -9.20 -13.30 12.15
C ARG A 20 -10.20 -14.17 12.91
N SER A 21 -9.79 -15.40 13.27
CA SER A 21 -10.57 -16.25 14.17
C SER A 21 -10.75 -15.56 15.53
N THR A 22 -11.96 -15.60 16.09
CA THR A 22 -12.35 -14.91 17.32
C THR A 22 -11.49 -15.30 18.54
N ALA A 23 -10.85 -16.47 18.49
CA ALA A 23 -9.99 -16.97 19.56
C ALA A 23 -8.53 -16.47 19.48
N VAL A 24 -8.11 -15.81 18.39
CA VAL A 24 -6.74 -15.36 18.18
C VAL A 24 -6.65 -13.86 18.47
N THR A 25 -5.75 -13.46 19.36
CA THR A 25 -5.40 -12.05 19.61
C THR A 25 -4.33 -11.56 18.63
N LEU A 26 -4.19 -10.25 18.43
CA LEU A 26 -3.18 -9.68 17.49
C LEU A 26 -1.75 -10.11 17.84
N ASP A 27 -1.44 -10.27 19.12
CA ASP A 27 -0.10 -10.63 19.57
C ASP A 27 0.24 -12.12 19.32
N GLN A 28 -0.78 -12.95 19.12
CA GLN A 28 -0.64 -14.40 18.92
C GLN A 28 -0.57 -14.80 17.43
N ILE A 29 -0.62 -13.83 16.51
CA ILE A 29 -0.56 -14.12 15.08
C ILE A 29 0.88 -14.44 14.68
N SER A 30 1.06 -15.33 13.71
CA SER A 30 2.38 -15.68 13.15
C SER A 30 3.17 -14.43 12.72
N MET A 31 4.49 -14.47 12.93
CA MET A 31 5.42 -13.41 12.50
C MET A 31 5.33 -13.10 11.00
N PHE A 32 4.93 -14.08 10.18
CA PHE A 32 4.69 -13.87 8.75
C PHE A 32 3.50 -12.95 8.47
N VAL A 33 2.42 -13.07 9.25
CA VAL A 33 1.23 -12.23 9.08
C VAL A 33 1.51 -10.82 9.60
N TRP A 34 2.31 -10.69 10.65
CA TRP A 34 2.79 -9.39 11.14
C TRP A 34 3.62 -8.65 10.08
N THR A 35 4.56 -9.35 9.44
CA THR A 35 5.39 -8.72 8.40
C THR A 35 4.58 -8.40 7.15
N SER A 36 3.61 -9.23 6.75
CA SER A 36 2.74 -8.95 5.61
C SER A 36 1.76 -7.79 5.86
N TYR A 37 1.32 -7.62 7.10
CA TYR A 37 0.53 -6.46 7.52
C TYR A 37 1.35 -5.17 7.43
N LEU A 38 2.60 -5.20 7.91
CA LEU A 38 3.52 -4.06 7.83
C LEU A 38 3.83 -3.67 6.38
N THR A 39 4.10 -4.63 5.50
CA THR A 39 4.38 -4.34 4.09
C THR A 39 3.15 -3.78 3.37
N SER A 40 1.96 -4.25 3.70
CA SER A 40 0.70 -3.70 3.16
C SER A 40 0.50 -2.24 3.59
N PHE A 41 0.78 -1.91 4.85
CA PHE A 41 0.74 -0.54 5.35
C PHE A 41 1.73 0.38 4.60
N LEU A 42 2.97 -0.08 4.43
CA LEU A 42 3.99 0.67 3.68
C LEU A 42 3.59 0.88 2.22
N LEU A 43 3.05 -0.14 1.55
CA LEU A 43 2.59 -0.03 0.17
C LEU A 43 1.49 1.03 0.00
N VAL A 44 0.51 1.08 0.90
CA VAL A 44 -0.56 2.08 0.86
C VAL A 44 0.00 3.50 0.96
N LEU A 45 1.05 3.72 1.76
CA LEU A 45 1.70 5.02 1.89
C LEU A 45 2.64 5.34 0.72
N SER A 46 3.37 4.37 0.19
CA SER A 46 4.39 4.60 -0.85
C SER A 46 3.82 4.77 -2.26
N VAL A 47 2.76 4.04 -2.62
CA VAL A 47 2.23 4.08 -4.00
C VAL A 47 1.68 5.46 -4.41
N PRO A 48 0.97 6.23 -3.55
CA PRO A 48 0.53 7.58 -3.89
C PRO A 48 1.68 8.53 -4.21
N VAL A 49 2.78 8.45 -3.45
CA VAL A 49 3.96 9.32 -3.66
C VAL A 49 4.62 9.00 -5.00
N LEU A 50 4.79 7.72 -5.32
CA LEU A 50 5.31 7.27 -6.63
C LEU A 50 4.41 7.69 -7.79
N ALA A 51 3.09 7.55 -7.62
CA ALA A 51 2.13 7.99 -8.63
C ALA A 51 2.19 9.52 -8.84
N GLY A 52 2.34 10.28 -7.75
CA GLY A 52 2.49 11.73 -7.79
C GLY A 52 3.75 12.18 -8.53
N SER A 53 4.92 11.59 -8.23
CA SER A 53 6.16 11.93 -8.93
C SER A 53 6.10 11.61 -10.44
N LEU A 54 5.47 10.48 -10.80
CA LEU A 54 5.23 10.12 -12.20
C LEU A 54 4.29 11.11 -12.89
N LEU A 55 3.25 11.59 -12.19
CA LEU A 55 2.33 12.58 -12.71
C LEU A 55 3.05 13.91 -12.97
N PHE A 56 3.86 14.41 -12.02
CA PHE A 56 4.63 15.63 -12.21
C PHE A 56 5.62 15.53 -13.37
N LEU A 57 6.34 14.39 -13.49
CA LEU A 57 7.20 14.13 -14.64
C LEU A 57 6.41 14.12 -15.96
N LEU A 58 5.18 13.60 -15.96
CA LEU A 58 4.33 13.59 -17.15
C LEU A 58 3.85 15.01 -17.49
N LEU A 59 3.51 15.83 -16.50
CA LEU A 59 3.12 17.23 -16.70
C LEU A 59 4.27 18.04 -17.29
N ASP A 60 5.49 17.88 -16.78
CA ASP A 60 6.66 18.60 -17.32
C ASP A 60 6.92 18.22 -18.78
N ARG A 61 6.68 16.95 -19.15
CA ARG A 61 6.86 16.48 -20.53
C ARG A 61 5.76 16.91 -21.50
N ASN A 62 4.53 17.15 -21.03
CA ASN A 62 3.37 17.33 -21.92
C ASN A 62 2.67 18.69 -21.78
N PHE A 63 2.86 19.40 -20.67
CA PHE A 63 2.08 20.60 -20.31
C PHE A 63 2.93 21.84 -20.02
N ASN A 64 4.20 21.87 -20.41
CA ASN A 64 5.13 22.99 -20.19
C ASN A 64 5.16 23.48 -18.72
N THR A 65 4.90 22.58 -17.77
CA THR A 65 5.14 22.83 -16.35
C THR A 65 6.62 22.65 -16.03
N SER A 66 7.07 23.11 -14.86
CA SER A 66 8.45 22.98 -14.39
C SER A 66 8.46 22.56 -12.92
N PHE A 67 8.15 21.29 -12.67
CA PHE A 67 8.27 20.67 -11.34
C PHE A 67 9.69 20.11 -11.08
N TYR A 68 10.40 19.68 -12.13
CA TYR A 68 11.77 19.18 -12.10
C TYR A 68 12.74 19.98 -12.98
#